data_AF-A0A4S9XTC6-F1
#
_entry.id   AF-A0A4S9XTC6-F1
#
_cell.length_a   1.000
_cell.length_b   1.000
_cell.length_c   1.000
_cell.angle_alpha   90.00
_cell.angle_beta   90.00
_cell.angle_gamma   90.00
#
_symmetry.space_group_name_H-M   'P 1'
#
loop_
_entity.id
_entity.type
_entity.pdbx_description
1 polymer ?
#
loop_
_entity_poly.entity_id
_entity_poly.type
_entity_poly.pdbx_seq_one_letter_code
_entity_poly.pdbx_strand_id
1 'polypeptide(L)'
;MTIAQPKPNTSGFTAAQLNAYYKRINLPSQHRHTPETAAKTLHTNSTAALTFLSALQLHQICAIPFENLSLHYSANPSISTSPTDVYHKLVERKRGGYCMENTTLLYHILLTLGFNVYATGGRVLKAVQPISPEQEYIGEHWNHMVLILTLSSPSSERYILDAGFSNMSPIAPIPLLHNAEIQNSGFSRVRLVQEGQMWRYQVKYSDLGAWIPAYEFSTLPFTAADFVMMSYFTSKSEDSWFTKEVVVARMERNEEGRCVGDVTLFGGKLKRRVDGKSEVIAVCETGRERVEVLEREFGADLSPSEPASSERSY
;
A
#
# COMPACT_ATOMS: atom_id res chain seq x y z
N MET A 1 -26.98 1.12 -23.18
CA MET A 1 -25.70 1.55 -23.77
C MET A 1 -24.59 0.73 -23.15
N THR A 2 -24.12 -0.27 -23.87
CA THR A 2 -22.99 -1.11 -23.45
C THR A 2 -21.74 -0.25 -23.57
N ILE A 3 -21.19 0.19 -22.43
CA ILE A 3 -19.90 0.87 -22.41
C ILE A 3 -18.91 -0.12 -23.02
N ALA A 4 -18.35 0.22 -24.17
CA ALA A 4 -17.33 -0.57 -24.82
C ALA A 4 -16.19 -0.78 -23.82
N GLN A 5 -15.91 -2.04 -23.50
CA GLN A 5 -14.74 -2.42 -22.72
C GLN A 5 -13.51 -1.83 -23.43
N PRO A 6 -12.71 -0.97 -22.78
CA PRO A 6 -11.50 -0.46 -23.39
C PRO A 6 -10.61 -1.65 -23.75
N LYS A 7 -10.03 -1.62 -24.97
CA LYS A 7 -9.02 -2.62 -25.38
C LYS A 7 -7.95 -2.74 -24.29
N PRO A 8 -7.39 -3.93 -24.03
CA PRO A 8 -6.34 -4.09 -23.04
C PRO A 8 -5.19 -3.17 -23.42
N ASN A 9 -5.01 -2.14 -22.60
CA ASN A 9 -3.95 -1.17 -22.77
C ASN A 9 -2.63 -1.92 -22.58
N THR A 10 -1.59 -1.54 -23.31
CA THR A 10 -0.21 -2.05 -23.21
C THR A 10 0.47 -1.69 -21.86
N SER A 11 -0.30 -1.57 -20.77
CA SER A 11 0.07 -1.00 -19.47
C SER A 11 0.54 -2.03 -18.43
N GLY A 12 0.84 -3.25 -18.87
CA GLY A 12 1.36 -4.32 -18.02
C GLY A 12 2.88 -4.37 -18.02
N PHE A 13 3.46 -4.85 -16.92
CA PHE A 13 4.87 -5.14 -16.81
C PHE A 13 5.25 -6.35 -17.68
N THR A 14 6.48 -6.37 -18.19
CA THR A 14 7.03 -7.52 -18.91
C THR A 14 7.18 -8.74 -17.99
N ALA A 15 7.33 -9.95 -18.56
CA ALA A 15 7.59 -11.16 -17.78
C ALA A 15 8.87 -11.06 -16.92
N ALA A 16 9.90 -10.38 -17.43
CA ALA A 16 11.12 -10.13 -16.67
C ALA A 16 10.86 -9.22 -15.47
N GLN A 17 10.09 -8.14 -15.68
CA GLN A 17 9.72 -7.22 -14.62
C GLN A 17 8.83 -7.87 -13.55
N LEU A 18 7.85 -8.67 -13.95
CA LEU A 18 7.00 -9.42 -13.03
C LEU A 18 7.83 -10.38 -12.16
N ASN A 19 8.79 -11.09 -12.77
CA ASN A 19 9.70 -11.96 -12.04
C ASN A 19 10.62 -11.22 -11.08
N ALA A 20 11.15 -10.06 -11.47
CA ALA A 20 11.97 -9.22 -10.59
C ALA A 20 11.14 -8.67 -9.42
N TYR A 21 9.87 -8.30 -9.64
CA TYR A 21 8.94 -7.95 -8.58
C TYR A 21 8.70 -9.12 -7.60
N TYR A 22 8.44 -10.34 -8.09
CA TYR A 22 8.29 -11.52 -7.23
C TYR A 22 9.52 -11.79 -6.38
N LYS A 23 10.72 -11.59 -6.93
CA LYS A 23 11.97 -11.66 -6.17
C LYS A 23 12.05 -10.54 -5.13
N ARG A 24 11.72 -9.30 -5.50
CA ARG A 24 11.75 -8.13 -4.62
C ARG A 24 10.89 -8.29 -3.36
N ILE A 25 9.72 -8.93 -3.49
CA ILE A 25 8.82 -9.16 -2.36
C ILE A 25 9.07 -10.52 -1.66
N ASN A 26 10.08 -11.27 -2.11
CA ASN A 26 10.37 -12.63 -1.64
C ASN A 26 9.16 -13.58 -1.76
N LEU A 27 8.37 -13.48 -2.83
CA LEU A 27 7.19 -14.33 -3.03
C LEU A 27 7.63 -15.78 -3.25
N PRO A 28 7.11 -16.79 -2.53
CA PRO A 28 7.50 -18.18 -2.70
C PRO A 28 7.14 -18.68 -4.10
N SER A 29 7.97 -19.54 -4.69
CA SER A 29 7.81 -20.01 -6.07
C SER A 29 6.44 -20.62 -6.35
N GLN A 30 5.85 -21.32 -5.38
CA GLN A 30 4.52 -21.92 -5.47
C GLN A 30 3.37 -20.91 -5.67
N HIS A 31 3.59 -19.64 -5.32
CA HIS A 31 2.63 -18.55 -5.51
C HIS A 31 2.96 -17.70 -6.73
N ARG A 32 4.00 -17.99 -7.52
CA ARG A 32 4.37 -17.16 -8.67
C ARG A 32 3.60 -17.62 -9.91
N HIS A 33 2.95 -16.67 -10.57
CA HIS A 33 2.18 -16.92 -11.78
C HIS A 33 2.65 -16.02 -12.93
N THR A 34 2.68 -16.57 -14.14
CA THR A 34 2.66 -15.77 -15.37
C THR A 34 1.21 -15.39 -15.71
N PRO A 35 0.96 -14.39 -16.58
CA PRO A 35 -0.39 -14.08 -17.05
C PRO A 35 -1.15 -15.30 -17.59
N GLU A 36 -0.47 -16.20 -18.32
CA GLU A 36 -1.08 -17.40 -18.89
C GLU A 36 -1.50 -18.40 -17.81
N THR A 37 -0.65 -18.59 -16.79
CA THR A 37 -0.98 -19.49 -15.67
C THR A 37 -2.05 -18.90 -14.77
N ALA A 38 -2.05 -17.58 -14.55
CA ALA A 38 -3.08 -16.86 -13.80
C ALA A 38 -4.45 -17.00 -14.48
N ALA A 39 -4.51 -16.81 -15.80
CA ALA A 39 -5.73 -16.99 -16.58
C ALA A 39 -6.33 -18.39 -16.47
N LYS A 40 -5.48 -19.43 -16.42
CA LYS A 40 -5.93 -20.83 -16.32
C LYS A 40 -6.36 -21.24 -14.91
N THR A 41 -5.80 -20.61 -13.87
CA THR A 41 -5.94 -21.08 -12.48
C THR A 41 -6.64 -20.07 -11.57
N LEU A 42 -6.17 -18.82 -11.54
CA LEU A 42 -6.67 -17.79 -10.64
C LEU A 42 -8.00 -17.20 -11.14
N HIS A 43 -8.17 -17.04 -12.45
CA HIS A 43 -9.39 -16.42 -13.00
C HIS A 43 -10.59 -17.38 -13.05
N THR A 44 -10.37 -18.67 -12.81
CA THR A 44 -11.41 -19.72 -12.86
C THR A 44 -11.70 -20.33 -11.49
N ASN A 45 -10.92 -19.97 -10.46
CA ASN A 45 -11.05 -20.51 -9.11
C ASN A 45 -10.81 -19.40 -8.08
N SER A 46 -11.89 -18.93 -7.43
CA SER A 46 -11.83 -17.85 -6.45
C SER A 46 -10.99 -18.20 -5.21
N THR A 47 -10.99 -19.45 -4.76
CA THR A 47 -10.15 -19.89 -3.63
C THR A 47 -8.67 -19.80 -3.95
N ALA A 48 -8.26 -20.24 -5.15
CA ALA A 48 -6.89 -20.11 -5.62
C ALA A 48 -6.49 -18.63 -5.77
N ALA A 49 -7.39 -17.80 -6.34
CA ALA A 49 -7.18 -16.36 -6.46
C ALA A 49 -6.97 -15.69 -5.10
N LEU A 50 -7.85 -15.94 -4.13
CA LEU A 50 -7.73 -15.34 -2.79
C LEU A 50 -6.47 -15.79 -2.07
N THR A 51 -6.08 -17.05 -2.23
CA THR A 51 -4.80 -17.58 -1.69
C THR A 51 -3.62 -16.82 -2.27
N PHE A 52 -3.58 -16.66 -3.60
CA PHE A 52 -2.54 -15.89 -4.29
C PHE A 52 -2.53 -14.42 -3.88
N LEU A 53 -3.68 -13.74 -3.91
CA LEU A 53 -3.81 -12.32 -3.61
C LEU A 53 -3.43 -12.00 -2.16
N SER A 54 -3.77 -12.89 -1.22
CA SER A 54 -3.34 -12.76 0.19
C SER A 54 -1.83 -12.87 0.32
N ALA A 55 -1.21 -13.87 -0.34
CA ALA A 55 0.23 -14.01 -0.35
C ALA A 55 0.93 -12.80 -1.01
N LEU A 56 0.40 -12.32 -2.14
CA LEU A 56 0.93 -11.19 -2.88
C LEU A 56 0.95 -9.91 -2.03
N GLN A 57 -0.19 -9.55 -1.43
CA GLN A 57 -0.31 -8.34 -0.61
C GLN A 57 0.56 -8.42 0.64
N LEU A 58 0.49 -9.53 1.38
CA LEU A 58 1.29 -9.74 2.58
C LEU A 58 2.80 -9.64 2.28
N HIS A 59 3.26 -10.29 1.22
CA HIS A 59 4.66 -10.24 0.84
C HIS A 59 5.11 -8.83 0.42
N GLN A 60 4.26 -8.08 -0.29
CA GLN A 60 4.57 -6.70 -0.67
C GLN A 60 4.74 -5.81 0.56
N ILE A 61 3.75 -5.75 1.46
CA ILE A 61 3.79 -4.85 2.64
C ILE A 61 4.91 -5.20 3.64
N CYS A 62 5.39 -6.45 3.61
CA CYS A 62 6.51 -6.90 4.44
C CYS A 62 7.88 -6.65 3.83
N ALA A 63 7.97 -6.46 2.51
CA ALA A 63 9.24 -6.36 1.79
C ALA A 63 9.51 -4.97 1.23
N ILE A 64 8.48 -4.26 0.76
CA ILE A 64 8.57 -2.90 0.23
C ILE A 64 8.08 -1.96 1.33
N PRO A 65 8.97 -1.17 1.96
CA PRO A 65 8.56 -0.26 3.02
C PRO A 65 7.58 0.80 2.53
N PHE A 66 6.69 1.21 3.42
CA PHE A 66 6.04 2.50 3.32
C PHE A 66 7.06 3.58 3.70
N GLU A 67 7.34 4.55 2.83
CA GLU A 67 8.30 5.62 3.15
C GLU A 67 8.05 6.91 2.36
N ASN A 68 8.48 8.05 2.92
CA ASN A 68 8.45 9.36 2.26
C ASN A 68 9.84 10.01 2.16
N LEU A 69 10.92 9.24 2.22
CA LEU A 69 12.31 9.72 2.25
C LEU A 69 12.69 10.51 1.00
N SER A 70 12.09 10.23 -0.15
CA SER A 70 12.26 11.06 -1.36
C SER A 70 11.86 12.54 -1.14
N LEU A 71 10.98 12.83 -0.18
CA LEU A 71 10.60 14.21 0.15
C LEU A 71 11.66 14.93 1.01
N HIS A 72 12.44 14.16 1.78
CA HIS A 72 13.30 14.70 2.85
C HIS A 72 14.80 14.60 2.55
N TYR A 73 15.20 13.66 1.69
CA TYR A 73 16.62 13.35 1.42
C TYR A 73 17.00 13.43 -0.07
N SER A 74 16.04 13.60 -0.98
CA SER A 74 16.37 13.88 -2.39
C SER A 74 16.73 15.35 -2.56
N ALA A 75 17.73 15.63 -3.41
CA ALA A 75 18.04 16.99 -3.87
C ALA A 75 16.89 17.60 -4.69
N ASN A 76 16.06 16.77 -5.34
CA ASN A 76 14.90 17.16 -6.13
C ASN A 76 13.65 16.41 -5.65
N PRO A 77 13.06 16.82 -4.50
CA PRO A 77 11.91 16.14 -3.93
C PRO A 77 10.77 16.02 -4.93
N SER A 78 10.47 14.80 -5.35
CA SER A 78 9.34 14.50 -6.22
C SER A 78 8.83 13.09 -5.94
N ILE A 79 7.52 12.90 -6.15
CA ILE A 79 6.88 11.60 -6.08
C ILE A 79 6.17 11.39 -7.41
N SER A 80 6.50 10.28 -8.07
CA SER A 80 5.89 9.89 -9.34
C SER A 80 4.80 8.85 -9.10
N THR A 81 3.68 9.01 -9.78
CA THR A 81 2.64 7.98 -9.89
C THR A 81 2.71 7.23 -11.22
N SER A 82 3.76 7.49 -12.03
CA SER A 82 4.02 6.74 -13.25
C SER A 82 4.37 5.28 -12.92
N PRO A 83 3.74 4.28 -13.55
CA PRO A 83 4.02 2.88 -13.28
C PRO A 83 5.49 2.51 -13.51
N THR A 84 6.13 3.12 -14.52
CA THR A 84 7.55 2.91 -14.84
C THR A 84 8.45 3.43 -13.74
N ASP A 85 8.22 4.67 -13.29
CA ASP A 85 9.07 5.30 -12.26
C ASP A 85 8.89 4.61 -10.91
N VAL A 86 7.64 4.28 -10.57
CA VAL A 86 7.30 3.50 -9.37
C VAL A 86 8.01 2.15 -9.39
N TYR A 87 7.97 1.44 -10.52
CA TYR A 87 8.65 0.16 -10.66
C TYR A 87 10.17 0.30 -10.48
N HIS A 88 10.80 1.25 -11.19
CA HIS A 88 12.24 1.49 -11.11
C HIS A 88 12.66 1.84 -9.68
N LYS A 89 11.88 2.67 -8.97
CA LYS A 89 12.14 3.04 -7.57
C LYS A 89 11.96 1.86 -6.60
N LEU A 90 10.79 1.24 -6.58
CA LEU A 90 10.42 0.25 -5.55
C LEU A 90 11.07 -1.12 -5.80
N VAL A 91 11.25 -1.52 -7.06
CA VAL A 91 11.74 -2.84 -7.44
C VAL A 91 13.24 -2.83 -7.75
N GLU A 92 13.68 -1.99 -8.67
CA GLU A 92 15.08 -2.02 -9.16
C GLU A 92 16.04 -1.36 -8.19
N ARG A 93 15.71 -0.14 -7.72
CA ARG A 93 16.47 0.57 -6.67
C ARG A 93 16.18 0.09 -5.25
N LYS A 94 15.24 -0.85 -5.09
CA LYS A 94 14.83 -1.45 -3.80
C LYS A 94 14.42 -0.43 -2.73
N ARG A 95 13.95 0.74 -3.12
CA ARG A 95 13.38 1.74 -2.20
C ARG A 95 11.95 1.37 -1.81
N GLY A 96 11.35 2.17 -0.92
CA GLY A 96 9.93 2.10 -0.65
C GLY A 96 9.17 3.23 -1.35
N GLY A 97 7.93 3.43 -0.97
CA GLY A 97 7.15 4.62 -1.32
C GLY A 97 5.96 4.78 -0.38
N TYR A 98 5.29 5.92 -0.39
CA TYR A 98 4.07 6.07 0.41
C TYR A 98 2.84 5.50 -0.33
N CYS A 99 1.62 5.87 0.07
CA CYS A 99 0.38 5.23 -0.39
C CYS A 99 0.23 5.15 -1.91
N MET A 100 0.50 6.26 -2.63
CA MET A 100 0.30 6.31 -4.08
C MET A 100 1.24 5.37 -4.83
N GLU A 101 2.51 5.30 -4.45
CA GLU A 101 3.52 4.50 -5.14
C GLU A 101 3.33 3.01 -4.86
N ASN A 102 3.14 2.63 -3.59
CA ASN A 102 2.94 1.24 -3.19
C ASN A 102 1.67 0.66 -3.82
N THR A 103 0.56 1.39 -3.78
CA THR A 103 -0.70 0.92 -4.37
C THR A 103 -0.67 0.94 -5.90
N THR A 104 0.02 1.90 -6.52
CA THR A 104 0.25 1.90 -7.99
C THR A 104 1.03 0.67 -8.44
N LEU A 105 2.09 0.28 -7.72
CA LEU A 105 2.85 -0.93 -8.05
C LEU A 105 1.94 -2.17 -8.01
N LEU A 106 1.18 -2.35 -6.93
CA LEU A 106 0.27 -3.48 -6.80
C LEU A 106 -0.79 -3.48 -7.91
N TYR A 107 -1.36 -2.32 -8.22
CA TYR A 107 -2.36 -2.15 -9.27
C TYR A 107 -1.85 -2.66 -10.62
N HIS A 108 -0.66 -2.21 -11.04
CA HIS A 108 -0.10 -2.60 -12.33
C HIS A 108 0.35 -4.06 -12.36
N ILE A 109 0.79 -4.64 -11.22
CA ILE A 109 1.04 -6.09 -11.12
C ILE A 109 -0.26 -6.88 -11.33
N LEU A 110 -1.36 -6.47 -10.72
CA LEU A 110 -2.67 -7.13 -10.87
C LEU A 110 -3.21 -7.01 -12.30
N LEU A 111 -3.08 -5.83 -12.93
CA LEU A 111 -3.43 -5.64 -14.35
C LEU A 111 -2.58 -6.52 -15.26
N THR A 112 -1.27 -6.63 -14.99
CA THR A 112 -0.34 -7.49 -15.75
C THR A 112 -0.77 -8.95 -15.70
N LEU A 113 -1.26 -9.40 -14.56
CA LEU A 113 -1.78 -10.75 -14.36
C LEU A 113 -3.18 -10.96 -14.95
N GLY A 114 -3.83 -9.90 -15.45
CA GLY A 114 -5.13 -9.96 -16.11
C GLY A 114 -6.32 -9.94 -15.14
N PHE A 115 -6.13 -9.52 -13.89
CA PHE A 115 -7.25 -9.35 -12.96
C PHE A 115 -8.13 -8.17 -13.36
N ASN A 116 -9.44 -8.32 -13.12
CA ASN A 116 -10.39 -7.21 -13.22
C ASN A 116 -10.31 -6.34 -11.95
N VAL A 117 -9.49 -5.28 -12.02
CA VAL A 117 -9.23 -4.37 -10.91
C VAL A 117 -9.28 -2.93 -11.39
N TYR A 118 -9.76 -2.04 -10.54
CA TYR A 118 -9.64 -0.59 -10.73
C TYR A 118 -9.23 0.08 -9.42
N ALA A 119 -8.74 1.31 -9.53
CA ALA A 119 -8.36 2.11 -8.38
C ALA A 119 -9.42 3.17 -8.06
N THR A 120 -9.55 3.54 -6.79
CA THR A 120 -10.45 4.58 -6.30
C THR A 120 -9.75 5.43 -5.22
N GLY A 121 -10.31 6.59 -4.93
CA GLY A 121 -9.83 7.47 -3.87
C GLY A 121 -10.47 7.16 -2.51
N GLY A 122 -9.66 7.37 -1.47
CA GLY A 122 -10.09 7.39 -0.08
C GLY A 122 -9.60 8.63 0.66
N ARG A 123 -10.21 8.87 1.83
CA ARG A 123 -9.86 9.91 2.78
C ARG A 123 -9.42 9.26 4.08
N VAL A 124 -8.16 9.47 4.45
CA VAL A 124 -7.66 9.08 5.78
C VAL A 124 -8.35 9.96 6.81
N LEU A 125 -8.95 9.33 7.82
CA LEU A 125 -9.71 10.01 8.87
C LEU A 125 -8.78 10.48 9.99
N LYS A 126 -9.15 11.57 10.66
CA LYS A 126 -8.36 12.14 11.76
C LYS A 126 -8.06 11.18 12.90
N ALA A 127 -8.93 10.21 13.15
CA ALA A 127 -8.76 9.22 14.22
C ALA A 127 -7.47 8.37 14.11
N VAL A 128 -6.83 8.33 12.94
CA VAL A 128 -5.57 7.61 12.72
C VAL A 128 -4.44 8.51 12.19
N GLN A 129 -4.64 9.84 12.18
CA GLN A 129 -3.57 10.77 11.85
C GLN A 129 -2.48 10.70 12.93
N PRO A 130 -1.19 10.64 12.54
CA PRO A 130 -0.11 10.52 13.52
C PRO A 130 0.13 11.81 14.30
N ILE A 131 -0.29 12.95 13.74
CA ILE A 131 -0.22 14.27 14.36
C ILE A 131 -1.63 14.67 14.79
N SER A 132 -1.84 14.78 16.10
CA SER A 132 -3.11 15.19 16.73
C SER A 132 -4.31 14.33 16.30
N PRO A 133 -4.38 13.04 16.69
CA PRO A 133 -5.54 12.21 16.40
C PRO A 133 -6.78 12.77 17.12
N GLU A 134 -7.81 13.09 16.34
CA GLU A 134 -9.11 13.52 16.86
C GLU A 134 -10.11 12.36 16.76
N GLN A 135 -11.07 12.26 17.69
CA GLN A 135 -12.14 11.25 17.59
C GLN A 135 -13.18 11.56 16.50
N GLU A 136 -12.89 12.53 15.64
CA GLU A 136 -13.79 13.00 14.60
C GLU A 136 -13.70 12.14 13.34
N TYR A 137 -14.88 11.81 12.79
CA TYR A 137 -15.04 11.12 11.51
C TYR A 137 -14.91 12.09 10.33
N ILE A 138 -13.93 12.98 10.37
CA ILE A 138 -13.69 13.97 9.33
C ILE A 138 -12.51 13.49 8.48
N GLY A 139 -12.79 13.20 7.21
CA GLY A 139 -11.78 13.04 6.18
C GLY A 139 -11.64 14.34 5.41
N GLU A 140 -10.46 14.94 5.41
CA GLU A 140 -10.29 16.28 4.86
C GLU A 140 -10.26 16.28 3.33
N HIS A 141 -9.50 15.36 2.72
CA HIS A 141 -9.21 15.36 1.29
C HIS A 141 -9.08 13.94 0.74
N TRP A 142 -9.26 13.77 -0.57
CA TRP A 142 -8.84 12.54 -1.26
C TRP A 142 -7.32 12.44 -1.20
N ASN A 143 -6.80 11.52 -0.38
CA ASN A 143 -5.37 11.43 -0.08
C ASN A 143 -4.87 9.98 0.03
N HIS A 144 -5.74 8.99 -0.20
CA HIS A 144 -5.39 7.57 -0.18
C HIS A 144 -5.89 6.86 -1.44
N MET A 145 -5.13 5.88 -1.90
CA MET A 145 -5.47 5.05 -3.07
C MET A 145 -5.86 3.66 -2.58
N VAL A 146 -7.03 3.17 -3.01
CA VAL A 146 -7.55 1.84 -2.70
C VAL A 146 -7.86 1.11 -4.00
N LEU A 147 -7.59 -0.20 -4.06
CA LEU A 147 -7.94 -1.02 -5.23
C LEU A 147 -9.22 -1.79 -4.96
N ILE A 148 -10.10 -1.86 -5.96
CA ILE A 148 -11.28 -2.72 -5.93
C ILE A 148 -11.11 -3.75 -7.04
N LEU A 149 -11.05 -5.01 -6.63
CA LEU A 149 -10.89 -6.17 -7.51
C LEU A 149 -12.19 -6.97 -7.53
N THR A 150 -12.63 -7.38 -8.72
CA THR A 150 -13.78 -8.27 -8.90
C THR A 150 -13.29 -9.64 -9.32
N LEU A 151 -13.58 -10.67 -8.52
CA LEU A 151 -13.30 -12.05 -8.89
C LEU A 151 -14.38 -12.59 -9.81
N SER A 152 -13.96 -13.39 -10.78
CA SER A 152 -14.87 -14.16 -11.63
C SER A 152 -15.47 -15.30 -10.81
N SER A 153 -16.58 -15.03 -10.14
CA SER A 153 -17.42 -16.00 -9.44
C SER A 153 -18.89 -15.83 -9.86
N PRO A 154 -19.77 -16.82 -9.62
CA PRO A 154 -21.19 -16.69 -9.94
C PRO A 154 -21.86 -15.47 -9.29
N SER A 155 -21.37 -15.03 -8.14
CA SER A 155 -21.82 -13.86 -7.38
C SER A 155 -21.06 -12.57 -7.68
N SER A 156 -20.03 -12.60 -8.56
CA SER A 156 -19.17 -11.44 -8.89
C SER A 156 -18.64 -10.72 -7.65
N GLU A 157 -18.01 -11.48 -6.76
CA GLU A 157 -17.52 -10.98 -5.47
C GLU A 157 -16.44 -9.91 -5.64
N ARG A 158 -16.54 -8.86 -4.84
CA ARG A 158 -15.61 -7.72 -4.85
C ARG A 158 -14.81 -7.68 -3.57
N TYR A 159 -13.55 -7.31 -3.70
CA TYR A 159 -12.60 -7.20 -2.60
C TYR A 159 -11.83 -5.89 -2.72
N ILE A 160 -11.46 -5.31 -1.59
CA ILE A 160 -10.43 -4.26 -1.57
C ILE A 160 -9.05 -4.88 -1.39
N LEU A 161 -8.07 -4.27 -2.05
CA LEU A 161 -6.65 -4.48 -1.81
C LEU A 161 -5.98 -3.15 -1.53
N ASP A 162 -5.04 -3.16 -0.60
CA ASP A 162 -4.36 -1.96 -0.13
C ASP A 162 -2.99 -2.34 0.43
N ALA A 163 -1.94 -1.93 -0.27
CA ALA A 163 -0.55 -2.08 0.16
C ALA A 163 0.07 -0.74 0.59
N GLY A 164 -0.73 0.33 0.62
CA GLY A 164 -0.27 1.71 0.76
C GLY A 164 -0.59 2.34 2.10
N PHE A 165 -1.26 1.65 3.03
CA PHE A 165 -1.71 2.21 4.31
C PHE A 165 -0.77 1.90 5.49
N SER A 166 0.53 1.74 5.20
CA SER A 166 1.59 1.57 6.21
C SER A 166 1.27 0.42 7.19
N ASN A 167 1.55 0.60 8.48
CA ASN A 167 1.35 -0.36 9.57
C ASN A 167 -0.11 -0.67 9.93
N MET A 168 -1.07 -0.12 9.17
CA MET A 168 -2.50 -0.40 9.29
C MET A 168 -3.09 -1.04 8.03
N SER A 169 -2.23 -1.36 7.05
CA SER A 169 -2.66 -2.03 5.82
C SER A 169 -3.32 -3.37 6.13
N PRO A 170 -4.36 -3.77 5.38
CA PRO A 170 -4.88 -5.12 5.45
C PRO A 170 -3.79 -6.11 4.98
N ILE A 171 -3.67 -7.27 5.62
CA ILE A 171 -2.70 -8.30 5.23
C ILE A 171 -3.21 -9.24 4.13
N ALA A 172 -4.50 -9.15 3.80
CA ALA A 172 -5.18 -9.95 2.78
C ALA A 172 -6.33 -9.15 2.13
N PRO A 173 -6.88 -9.58 0.98
CA PRO A 173 -8.04 -8.93 0.38
C PRO A 173 -9.23 -8.92 1.35
N ILE A 174 -9.87 -7.77 1.49
CA ILE A 174 -11.05 -7.62 2.36
C ILE A 174 -12.30 -7.61 1.49
N PRO A 175 -13.28 -8.52 1.69
CA PRO A 175 -14.49 -8.54 0.91
C PRO A 175 -15.23 -7.23 1.12
N LEU A 176 -15.76 -6.67 0.03
CA LEU A 176 -16.58 -5.47 0.03
C LEU A 176 -17.98 -5.79 0.57
N LEU A 177 -18.03 -6.21 1.84
CA LEU A 177 -19.18 -6.72 2.56
C LEU A 177 -19.30 -6.01 3.91
N HIS A 178 -20.50 -5.50 4.20
CA HIS A 178 -20.77 -4.73 5.42
C HIS A 178 -20.59 -5.60 6.67
N ASN A 179 -19.81 -5.12 7.64
CA ASN A 179 -19.53 -5.73 8.94
C ASN A 179 -18.88 -7.12 8.91
N ALA A 180 -18.27 -7.52 7.79
CA ALA A 180 -17.43 -8.73 7.77
C ALA A 180 -16.13 -8.48 8.53
N GLU A 181 -15.96 -9.12 9.69
CA GLU A 181 -14.72 -9.06 10.48
C GLU A 181 -13.67 -10.03 9.93
N ILE A 182 -12.44 -9.55 9.78
CA ILE A 182 -11.31 -10.33 9.29
C ILE A 182 -10.13 -10.19 10.24
N GLN A 183 -9.49 -11.33 10.50
CA GLN A 183 -8.23 -11.39 11.22
C GLN A 183 -7.12 -10.70 10.42
N ASN A 184 -6.42 -9.76 11.04
CA ASN A 184 -5.30 -9.04 10.45
C ASN A 184 -3.99 -9.41 11.17
N SER A 185 -3.09 -8.46 11.42
CA SER A 185 -1.80 -8.72 12.08
C SER A 185 -1.93 -8.91 13.60
N GLY A 186 -1.30 -9.95 14.17
CA GLY A 186 -1.34 -10.22 15.62
C GLY A 186 -2.78 -10.33 16.16
N PHE A 187 -3.14 -9.51 17.15
CA PHE A 187 -4.52 -9.44 17.68
C PHE A 187 -5.45 -8.47 16.93
N SER A 188 -4.96 -7.82 15.86
CA SER A 188 -5.76 -6.84 15.14
C SER A 188 -6.81 -7.49 14.25
N ARG A 189 -7.99 -6.89 14.20
CA ARG A 189 -9.08 -7.21 13.28
C ARG A 189 -9.42 -6.00 12.44
N VAL A 190 -9.96 -6.26 11.26
CA VAL A 190 -10.41 -5.23 10.31
C VAL A 190 -11.81 -5.53 9.84
N ARG A 191 -12.56 -4.49 9.46
CA ARG A 191 -13.87 -4.63 8.83
C ARG A 191 -14.17 -3.46 7.90
N LEU A 192 -15.15 -3.65 7.03
CA LEU A 192 -15.74 -2.60 6.22
C LEU A 192 -17.15 -2.26 6.70
N VAL A 193 -17.43 -0.97 6.89
CA VAL A 193 -18.76 -0.46 7.21
C VAL A 193 -19.22 0.40 6.04
N GLN A 194 -20.36 0.06 5.46
CA GLN A 194 -20.99 0.88 4.43
C GLN A 194 -21.85 1.97 5.07
N GLU A 195 -21.58 3.23 4.76
CA GLU A 195 -22.32 4.40 5.22
C GLU A 195 -22.69 5.28 4.02
N GLY A 196 -23.97 5.24 3.63
CA GLY A 196 -24.43 5.88 2.40
C GLY A 196 -23.71 5.33 1.17
N GLN A 197 -23.05 6.22 0.42
CA GLN A 197 -22.31 5.87 -0.80
C GLN A 197 -20.83 5.54 -0.55
N MET A 198 -20.37 5.69 0.70
CA MET A 198 -18.98 5.48 1.08
C MET A 198 -18.82 4.17 1.85
N TRP A 199 -17.64 3.59 1.75
CA TRP A 199 -17.21 2.48 2.59
C TRP A 199 -16.14 2.97 3.56
N ARG A 200 -16.17 2.48 4.78
CA ARG A 200 -15.22 2.82 5.83
C ARG A 200 -14.45 1.59 6.25
N TYR A 201 -13.13 1.65 6.12
CA TYR A 201 -12.22 0.68 6.70
C TYR A 201 -11.98 1.00 8.17
N GLN A 202 -12.19 0.02 9.04
CA GLN A 202 -11.98 0.16 10.48
C GLN A 202 -11.02 -0.91 10.97
N VAL A 203 -10.19 -0.54 11.95
CA VAL A 203 -9.22 -1.43 12.60
C VAL A 203 -9.52 -1.49 14.09
N LYS A 204 -9.31 -2.65 14.71
CA LYS A 204 -9.40 -2.85 16.15
C LYS A 204 -8.20 -3.69 16.59
N TYR A 205 -7.55 -3.33 17.69
CA TYR A 205 -6.27 -3.93 18.11
C TYR A 205 -6.37 -4.99 19.23
N SER A 206 -7.57 -5.18 19.79
CA SER A 206 -7.85 -6.19 20.82
C SER A 206 -9.34 -6.53 20.79
N ASP A 207 -9.74 -7.73 21.22
CA ASP A 207 -11.16 -8.15 21.18
C ASP A 207 -12.09 -7.25 22.02
N LEU A 208 -11.58 -6.62 23.09
CA LEU A 208 -12.33 -5.68 23.93
C LEU A 208 -12.17 -4.20 23.51
N GLY A 209 -11.34 -3.91 22.51
CA GLY A 209 -11.08 -2.56 22.04
C GLY A 209 -12.24 -1.93 21.26
N ALA A 210 -12.17 -0.62 21.04
CA ALA A 210 -13.06 0.08 20.12
C ALA A 210 -12.61 -0.12 18.66
N TRP A 211 -13.58 -0.06 17.74
CA TRP A 211 -13.28 0.07 16.31
C TRP A 211 -12.79 1.49 16.04
N ILE A 212 -11.63 1.61 15.41
CA ILE A 212 -11.02 2.87 15.04
C ILE A 212 -11.26 3.08 13.54
N PRO A 213 -11.93 4.17 13.14
CA PRO A 213 -12.16 4.48 11.73
C PRO A 213 -10.87 4.98 11.10
N ALA A 214 -10.34 4.24 10.13
CA ALA A 214 -9.03 4.51 9.55
C ALA A 214 -9.14 5.36 8.28
N TYR A 215 -9.91 4.91 7.30
CA TYR A 215 -10.21 5.68 6.10
C TYR A 215 -11.60 5.36 5.57
N GLU A 216 -12.15 6.30 4.80
CA GLU A 216 -13.33 6.08 3.97
C GLU A 216 -12.96 6.14 2.49
N PHE A 217 -13.66 5.40 1.63
CA PHE A 217 -13.39 5.35 0.20
C PHE A 217 -14.68 5.19 -0.61
N SER A 218 -14.63 5.68 -1.85
CA SER A 218 -15.74 5.55 -2.79
C SER A 218 -15.66 4.23 -3.56
N THR A 219 -16.70 3.88 -4.32
CA THR A 219 -16.60 2.82 -5.34
C THR A 219 -16.51 3.38 -6.76
N LEU A 220 -16.32 4.70 -6.89
CA LEU A 220 -16.16 5.36 -8.17
C LEU A 220 -14.74 5.11 -8.69
N PRO A 221 -14.54 4.62 -9.92
CA PRO A 221 -13.22 4.49 -10.50
C PRO A 221 -12.55 5.85 -10.67
N PHE A 222 -11.31 5.95 -10.22
CA PHE A 222 -10.46 7.12 -10.41
C PHE A 222 -9.45 6.84 -11.53
N THR A 223 -8.99 7.89 -12.18
CA THR A 223 -8.01 7.85 -13.27
C THR A 223 -6.60 8.17 -12.77
N ALA A 224 -5.59 7.93 -13.60
CA ALA A 224 -4.21 8.31 -13.29
C ALA A 224 -4.06 9.81 -12.97
N ALA A 225 -4.85 10.67 -13.64
CA ALA A 225 -4.81 12.12 -13.42
C ALA A 225 -5.30 12.51 -12.02
N ASP A 226 -6.31 11.80 -11.50
CA ASP A 226 -6.79 12.01 -10.13
C ASP A 226 -5.68 11.71 -9.11
N PHE A 227 -4.96 10.60 -9.31
CA PHE A 227 -3.85 10.22 -8.43
C PHE A 227 -2.64 11.16 -8.54
N VAL A 228 -2.39 11.78 -9.71
CA VAL A 228 -1.38 12.85 -9.84
C VAL A 228 -1.75 14.03 -8.94
N MET A 229 -3.01 14.47 -8.95
CA MET A 229 -3.47 15.57 -8.09
C MET A 229 -3.40 15.22 -6.61
N MET A 230 -3.84 14.02 -6.24
CA MET A 230 -3.77 13.53 -4.86
C MET A 230 -2.31 13.42 -4.38
N SER A 231 -1.40 12.92 -5.23
CA SER A 231 0.04 12.84 -4.93
C SER A 231 0.69 14.21 -4.83
N TYR A 232 0.29 15.17 -5.67
CA TYR A 232 0.77 16.55 -5.57
C TYR A 232 0.45 17.16 -4.21
N PHE A 233 -0.80 17.07 -3.76
CA PHE A 233 -1.18 17.56 -2.43
C PHE A 233 -0.35 16.90 -1.32
N THR A 234 -0.28 15.56 -1.30
CA THR A 234 0.44 14.85 -0.23
C THR A 234 1.96 15.02 -0.27
N SER A 235 2.54 15.42 -1.40
CA SER A 235 4.01 15.59 -1.55
C SER A 235 4.47 17.04 -1.51
N LYS A 236 3.57 18.02 -1.72
CA LYS A 236 3.94 19.45 -1.85
C LYS A 236 3.17 20.39 -0.95
N SER A 237 1.96 20.02 -0.49
CA SER A 237 1.18 20.91 0.35
C SER A 237 1.85 21.09 1.71
N GLU A 238 1.88 22.34 2.18
CA GLU A 238 2.26 22.66 3.56
C GLU A 238 1.25 22.11 4.58
N ASP A 239 0.02 21.80 4.17
CA ASP A 239 -0.96 21.16 5.03
C ASP A 239 -0.73 19.64 5.16
N SER A 240 0.08 19.04 4.29
CA SER A 240 0.40 17.63 4.39
C SER A 240 1.50 17.38 5.42
N TRP A 241 1.23 16.54 6.43
CA TRP A 241 2.26 16.17 7.39
C TRP A 241 3.42 15.38 6.77
N PHE A 242 3.21 14.74 5.61
CA PHE A 242 4.27 14.03 4.89
C PHE A 242 5.42 14.94 4.46
N THR A 243 5.19 16.25 4.30
CA THR A 243 6.25 17.22 3.96
C THR A 243 7.01 17.71 5.19
N LYS A 244 6.51 17.43 6.40
CA LYS A 244 7.06 17.90 7.69
C LYS A 244 7.78 16.81 8.47
N GLU A 245 7.28 15.57 8.39
CA GLU A 245 7.79 14.46 9.18
C GLU A 245 8.30 13.32 8.31
N VAL A 246 9.43 12.74 8.72
CA VAL A 246 9.97 11.51 8.12
C VAL A 246 9.19 10.32 8.65
N VAL A 247 8.71 9.46 7.76
CA VAL A 247 8.07 8.19 8.12
C VAL A 247 8.62 7.06 7.27
N VAL A 248 8.96 5.96 7.94
CA VAL A 248 9.28 4.68 7.30
C VAL A 248 8.64 3.57 8.12
N ALA A 249 7.91 2.68 7.48
CA ALA A 249 7.28 1.55 8.15
C ALA A 249 7.35 0.28 7.29
N ARG A 250 7.46 -0.87 7.95
CA ARG A 250 7.44 -2.18 7.30
C ARG A 250 6.77 -3.19 8.21
N MET A 251 5.90 -4.03 7.64
CA MET A 251 5.29 -5.13 8.37
C MET A 251 6.28 -6.27 8.58
N GLU A 252 6.18 -6.96 9.71
CA GLU A 252 7.05 -8.06 10.09
C GLU A 252 6.33 -9.39 10.12
N ARG A 253 7.05 -10.44 9.71
CA ARG A 253 6.57 -11.81 9.72
C ARG A 253 7.42 -12.67 10.64
N ASN A 254 6.79 -13.65 11.27
CA ASN A 254 7.50 -14.71 11.99
C ASN A 254 8.05 -15.78 11.02
N GLU A 255 8.72 -16.79 11.56
CA GLU A 255 9.30 -17.91 10.80
C GLU A 255 8.25 -18.73 10.05
N GLU A 256 7.00 -18.75 10.54
CA GLU A 256 5.86 -19.40 9.88
C GLU A 256 5.26 -18.56 8.73
N GLY A 257 5.81 -17.36 8.49
CA GLY A 257 5.35 -16.44 7.45
C GLY A 257 4.10 -15.63 7.82
N ARG A 258 3.64 -15.69 9.07
CA ARG A 258 2.49 -14.91 9.56
C ARG A 258 2.90 -13.49 9.90
N CYS A 259 2.04 -12.51 9.58
CA CYS A 259 2.24 -11.12 9.99
C CYS A 259 2.01 -10.96 11.49
N VAL A 260 3.05 -10.59 12.23
CA VAL A 260 3.02 -10.48 13.70
C VAL A 260 3.10 -9.03 14.19
N GLY A 261 3.49 -8.10 13.31
CA GLY A 261 3.76 -6.74 13.76
C GLY A 261 4.33 -5.83 12.69
N ASP A 262 4.95 -4.74 13.16
CA ASP A 262 5.57 -3.72 12.32
C ASP A 262 6.74 -3.04 13.02
N VAL A 263 7.67 -2.53 12.22
CA VAL A 263 8.69 -1.57 12.65
C VAL A 263 8.41 -0.25 11.95
N THR A 264 8.31 0.82 12.72
CA THR A 264 7.97 2.16 12.24
C THR A 264 8.92 3.20 12.83
N LEU A 265 9.62 3.92 11.96
CA LEU A 265 10.28 5.17 12.29
C LEU A 265 9.31 6.32 11.97
N PHE A 266 9.01 7.17 12.95
CA PHE A 266 8.26 8.41 12.75
C PHE A 266 9.02 9.57 13.39
N GLY A 267 9.34 10.59 12.59
CA GLY A 267 10.26 11.66 12.96
C GLY A 267 11.64 11.09 13.31
N GLY A 268 12.00 11.13 14.58
CA GLY A 268 13.23 10.51 15.12
C GLY A 268 12.99 9.22 15.92
N LYS A 269 11.75 8.76 16.10
CA LYS A 269 11.43 7.68 17.03
C LYS A 269 11.17 6.36 16.30
N LEU A 270 12.01 5.36 16.55
CA LEU A 270 11.85 4.01 16.04
C LEU A 270 11.06 3.18 17.05
N LYS A 271 9.93 2.64 16.61
CA LYS A 271 9.09 1.74 17.40
C LYS A 271 8.94 0.41 16.69
N ARG A 272 8.86 -0.66 17.47
CA ARG A 272 8.48 -1.99 16.99
C ARG A 272 7.27 -2.45 17.76
N ARG A 273 6.27 -2.95 17.04
CA ARG A 273 5.06 -3.52 17.60
C ARG A 273 4.97 -4.97 17.19
N VAL A 274 4.82 -5.88 18.15
CA VAL A 274 4.63 -7.32 17.91
C VAL A 274 3.51 -7.80 18.82
N ASP A 275 2.51 -8.49 18.25
CA ASP A 275 1.36 -9.04 18.98
C ASP A 275 0.69 -8.02 19.93
N GLY A 276 0.50 -6.80 19.43
CA GLY A 276 -0.13 -5.70 20.17
C GLY A 276 0.75 -5.00 21.21
N LYS A 277 1.95 -5.53 21.50
CA LYS A 277 2.92 -4.89 22.41
C LYS A 277 3.83 -3.97 21.61
N SER A 278 3.98 -2.73 22.06
CA SER A 278 4.82 -1.73 21.39
C SER A 278 6.03 -1.39 22.26
N GLU A 279 7.21 -1.37 21.65
CA GLU A 279 8.48 -1.00 22.27
C GLU A 279 9.15 0.12 21.46
N VAL A 280 9.82 1.04 22.14
CA VAL A 280 10.68 2.04 21.51
C VAL A 280 12.08 1.46 21.41
N ILE A 281 12.56 1.23 20.19
CA ILE A 281 13.87 0.63 19.95
C ILE A 281 14.98 1.68 19.93
N ALA A 282 14.69 2.86 19.38
CA ALA A 282 15.65 3.95 19.30
C ALA A 282 14.97 5.31 19.23
N VAL A 283 15.70 6.34 19.65
CA VAL A 283 15.35 7.75 19.47
C VAL A 283 16.57 8.41 18.82
N CYS A 284 16.36 9.03 17.67
CA CYS A 284 17.37 9.79 16.93
C CYS A 284 17.21 11.26 17.30
N GLU A 285 18.23 11.83 17.90
CA GLU A 285 18.29 13.26 18.23
C GLU A 285 18.84 14.07 17.05
N THR A 286 19.61 13.43 16.16
CA THR A 286 20.21 14.07 14.99
C THR A 286 19.77 13.44 13.67
N GLY A 287 19.88 14.21 12.58
CA GLY A 287 19.64 13.70 11.23
C GLY A 287 20.59 12.58 10.83
N ARG A 288 21.83 12.58 11.35
CA ARG A 288 22.83 11.53 11.10
C ARG A 288 22.43 10.20 11.74
N GLU A 289 22.07 10.22 13.02
CA GLU A 289 21.57 9.02 13.72
C GLU A 289 20.35 8.44 13.01
N ARG A 290 19.47 9.31 12.49
CA ARG A 290 18.31 8.88 11.73
C ARG A 290 18.70 8.17 10.43
N VAL A 291 19.69 8.67 9.69
CA VAL A 291 20.22 7.99 8.49
C VAL A 291 20.81 6.62 8.85
N GLU A 292 21.60 6.54 9.91
CA GLU A 292 22.19 5.27 10.37
C GLU A 292 21.11 4.24 10.75
N VAL A 293 20.02 4.69 11.40
CA VAL A 293 18.86 3.83 11.69
C VAL A 293 18.12 3.41 10.42
N LEU A 294 17.95 4.30 9.45
CA LEU A 294 17.29 4.01 8.17
C LEU A 294 18.05 2.95 7.36
N GLU A 295 19.37 3.07 7.29
CA GLU A 295 20.24 2.09 6.63
C GLU A 295 20.19 0.74 7.34
N ARG A 296 20.32 0.73 8.68
CA ARG A 296 20.36 -0.50 9.48
C ARG A 296 19.05 -1.27 9.49
N GLU A 297 17.93 -0.59 9.72
CA GLU A 297 16.63 -1.24 9.96
C GLU A 297 15.82 -1.48 8.67
N PHE A 298 16.00 -0.61 7.68
CA PHE A 298 15.19 -0.62 6.45
C PHE A 298 16.02 -0.83 5.18
N GLY A 299 17.36 -0.87 5.27
CA GLY A 299 18.23 -1.03 4.10
C GLY A 299 18.10 0.13 3.12
N ALA A 300 17.72 1.32 3.61
CA ALA A 300 17.46 2.47 2.77
C ALA A 300 18.78 3.07 2.26
N ASP A 301 19.10 2.84 0.98
CA ASP A 301 20.20 3.52 0.32
C ASP A 301 19.82 4.99 0.07
N LEU A 302 20.47 5.88 0.81
CA LEU A 302 20.33 7.34 0.74
C LEU A 302 21.53 8.00 0.05
N SER A 303 22.43 7.22 -0.55
CA SER A 303 23.52 7.78 -1.34
C SER A 303 22.98 8.60 -2.52
N PRO A 304 23.63 9.73 -2.87
CA PRO A 304 23.18 10.58 -3.96
C PRO A 304 23.24 9.82 -5.29
N SER A 305 22.10 9.29 -5.72
CA SER A 305 21.92 8.55 -6.96
C SER A 305 20.66 9.05 -7.69
N GLU A 306 20.61 10.34 -8.01
CA GLU A 306 19.61 10.85 -8.95
C GLU A 306 20.28 11.68 -10.05
N PRO A 307 20.42 11.15 -11.27
CA PRO A 307 20.36 12.01 -12.44
C PRO A 307 18.92 12.53 -12.57
N ALA A 308 18.78 13.83 -12.87
CA ALA A 308 17.49 14.45 -13.15
C ALA A 308 16.70 13.62 -14.18
N SER A 309 15.41 13.41 -13.92
CA SER A 309 14.50 12.81 -14.91
C SER A 309 14.64 13.58 -16.23
N SER A 310 15.07 12.87 -17.28
CA SER A 310 15.21 13.40 -18.62
C SER A 310 13.89 14.00 -19.11
N GLU A 311 14.02 15.10 -19.85
CA GLU A 311 12.99 15.94 -20.43
C GLU A 311 11.74 15.19 -20.93
N ARG A 312 10.58 15.71 -20.54
CA ARG A 312 9.28 15.34 -21.11
C ARG A 312 9.21 15.88 -22.53
N SER A 313 9.23 15.00 -23.53
CA SER A 313 8.63 15.30 -24.84
C SER A 313 7.12 15.04 -24.75
N TYR A 314 6.35 16.10 -25.00
CA TYR A 314 4.88 16.17 -25.05
C TYR A 314 4.26 15.23 -26.09
#